data_AF-A0A9X2SHX9-F1
#
_entry.id   AF-A0A9X2SHX9-F1
#
_cell.length_a   1.000
_cell.length_b   1.000
_cell.length_c   1.000
_cell.angle_alpha   90.00
_cell.angle_beta   90.00
_cell.angle_gamma   90.00
#
_symmetry.space_group_name_H-M   'P 1'
#
loop_
_entity.id
_entity.type
_entity.pdbx_description
1 polymer ?
#
loop_
_entity_poly.entity_id
_entity_poly.type
_entity_poly.pdbx_seq_one_letter_code
_entity_poly.pdbx_strand_id
1 'polypeptide(L)'
;MTEDAGQARICEYRRCGAPLPPAVGRGSRARFCQDGKTWGRRNLSCRDAEAVLSDAESLRESDTELDDTAVTALAGQVDRVLEPARGLVETLTTLRHQLEATTAAALAERDAALAEADEHRRHRGLAEAEATQAAELADEAGRSAAAAEKAMTAAVRERDAARGAQREAHQERQRVEGQLAAIRDELARVTERAETAAALAGERATALATVTAELAATREALEDERGRSRAATSRAEAAEARAEATASRLDAAEARAESAGGKLDAARVELTEAATAHRAALDQARAGFDQRLVELQAGHEQTVRSMHETATNLGAELRGCTARADVAERELAKVVAVLRDIPELPAQVTALLK
;
A
#
# COMPACT_ATOMS: atom_id res chain seq x y z
N MET A 1 -200.00 6.75 -14.23
CA MET A 1 -200.26 8.15 -13.86
C MET A 1 -199.13 8.59 -12.97
N THR A 2 -198.19 9.30 -13.60
CA THR A 2 -197.76 10.67 -13.26
C THR A 2 -196.77 10.65 -12.11
N GLU A 3 -195.49 10.58 -12.48
CA GLU A 3 -194.57 11.74 -12.41
C GLU A 3 -193.94 11.81 -11.02
N ASP A 4 -192.71 11.32 -10.90
CA ASP A 4 -191.70 12.20 -10.34
C ASP A 4 -190.35 11.93 -11.04
N ALA A 5 -189.70 13.04 -11.37
CA ALA A 5 -188.54 13.09 -12.23
C ALA A 5 -187.34 12.39 -11.56
N GLY A 6 -186.45 11.88 -12.41
CA GLY A 6 -185.16 11.33 -12.02
C GLY A 6 -184.31 12.34 -11.24
N GLN A 7 -184.54 12.44 -9.93
CA GLN A 7 -183.57 12.97 -8.99
C GLN A 7 -182.33 12.10 -9.08
N ALA A 8 -181.23 12.69 -9.53
CA ALA A 8 -179.92 12.06 -9.51
C ALA A 8 -179.62 11.64 -8.05
N ARG A 9 -179.61 10.33 -7.79
CA ARG A 9 -179.22 9.81 -6.47
C ARG A 9 -177.77 10.17 -6.26
N ILE A 10 -177.44 10.83 -5.17
CA ILE A 10 -176.05 11.20 -4.84
C ILE A 10 -175.49 10.25 -3.80
N CYS A 11 -174.18 10.05 -3.82
CA CYS A 11 -173.43 9.27 -2.83
C CYS A 11 -173.79 9.70 -1.40
N GLU A 12 -174.12 8.76 -0.52
CA GLU A 12 -174.49 9.05 0.88
C GLU A 12 -173.36 9.71 1.69
N TYR A 13 -172.10 9.56 1.29
CA TYR A 13 -171.00 10.32 1.89
C TYR A 13 -171.17 11.81 1.55
N ARG A 14 -171.61 12.61 2.53
CA ARG A 14 -172.08 14.00 2.35
C ARG A 14 -171.06 14.91 1.63
N ARG A 15 -169.77 14.60 1.76
CA ARG A 15 -168.67 15.37 1.14
C ARG A 15 -168.29 14.93 -0.28
N CYS A 16 -168.75 13.77 -0.78
CA CYS A 16 -168.44 13.33 -2.15
C CYS A 16 -169.42 13.87 -3.19
N GLY A 17 -170.73 13.91 -2.89
CA GLY A 17 -171.75 14.48 -3.77
C GLY A 17 -171.86 13.87 -5.19
N ALA A 18 -171.24 12.72 -5.45
CA ALA A 18 -171.17 12.12 -6.78
C ALA A 18 -172.51 11.47 -7.19
N PRO A 19 -172.98 11.64 -8.44
CA PRO A 19 -174.21 11.02 -8.91
C PRO A 19 -174.05 9.51 -9.10
N LEU A 20 -174.97 8.74 -8.53
CA LEU A 20 -175.08 7.29 -8.63
C LEU A 20 -175.86 6.90 -9.89
N PRO A 21 -175.50 5.78 -10.55
CA PRO A 21 -176.20 5.31 -11.74
C PRO A 21 -177.66 4.94 -11.44
N PRO A 22 -178.58 5.08 -12.43
CA PRO A 22 -180.00 4.79 -12.24
C PRO A 22 -180.20 3.31 -11.91
N ALA A 23 -181.07 3.04 -10.92
CA ALA A 23 -181.30 1.69 -10.43
C ALA A 23 -182.06 0.84 -11.46
N VAL A 24 -181.34 0.04 -12.25
CA VAL A 24 -181.92 -0.99 -13.11
C VAL A 24 -182.02 -2.30 -12.33
N GLY A 25 -183.23 -2.63 -11.87
CA GLY A 25 -183.57 -3.94 -11.33
C GLY A 25 -183.85 -4.03 -9.82
N ARG A 26 -184.72 -4.98 -9.45
CA ARG A 26 -185.15 -5.30 -8.07
C ARG A 26 -184.00 -5.99 -7.32
N GLY A 27 -182.97 -5.25 -6.90
CA GLY A 27 -181.96 -5.83 -6.00
C GLY A 27 -180.70 -5.03 -5.71
N SER A 28 -180.28 -4.09 -6.56
CA SER A 28 -179.00 -3.38 -6.37
C SER A 28 -179.18 -1.86 -6.25
N ARG A 29 -179.35 -1.38 -5.02
CA ARG A 29 -179.31 0.06 -4.70
C ARG A 29 -177.99 0.38 -4.01
N ALA A 30 -176.94 0.65 -4.78
CA ALA A 30 -175.69 1.16 -4.20
C ALA A 30 -175.97 2.48 -3.44
N ARG A 31 -175.39 2.61 -2.25
CA ARG A 31 -175.52 3.80 -1.37
C ARG A 31 -174.33 4.76 -1.51
N PHE A 32 -173.17 4.24 -1.92
CA PHE A 32 -171.92 5.01 -2.09
C PHE A 32 -171.41 4.88 -3.52
N CYS A 33 -170.76 5.93 -4.04
CA CYS A 33 -170.13 5.90 -5.36
C CYS A 33 -168.90 4.98 -5.35
N GLN A 34 -168.69 4.25 -6.45
CA GLN A 34 -167.50 3.42 -6.64
C GLN A 34 -166.42 4.14 -7.47
N ASP A 35 -166.49 5.46 -7.54
CA ASP A 35 -165.65 6.34 -8.38
C ASP A 35 -164.16 6.37 -7.99
N GLY A 36 -163.71 5.48 -7.11
CA GLY A 36 -162.30 5.34 -6.72
C GLY A 36 -161.71 6.53 -5.94
N LYS A 37 -162.53 7.53 -5.58
CA LYS A 37 -162.09 8.69 -4.81
C LYS A 37 -161.74 8.28 -3.38
N THR A 38 -160.57 8.71 -2.94
CA THR A 38 -160.03 8.39 -1.62
C THR A 38 -159.88 9.65 -0.76
N TRP A 39 -160.07 9.51 0.55
CA TRP A 39 -160.12 10.63 1.49
C TRP A 39 -159.09 10.46 2.62
N GLY A 40 -158.34 11.53 2.89
CA GLY A 40 -157.31 11.58 3.95
C GLY A 40 -155.99 10.87 3.61
N ARG A 41 -154.99 10.93 4.52
CA ARG A 41 -153.62 10.37 4.31
C ARG A 41 -153.57 8.84 4.19
N ARG A 42 -154.66 8.14 4.54
CA ARG A 42 -154.78 6.67 4.46
C ARG A 42 -155.60 6.19 3.26
N ASN A 43 -155.95 7.09 2.35
CA ASN A 43 -156.66 6.78 1.11
C ASN A 43 -158.00 6.01 1.33
N LEU A 44 -158.85 6.48 2.26
CA LEU A 44 -160.10 5.80 2.61
C LEU A 44 -161.17 5.92 1.51
N SER A 45 -161.91 4.84 1.23
CA SER A 45 -163.03 4.89 0.27
C SER A 45 -164.21 5.71 0.83
N CYS A 46 -165.12 6.19 -0.01
CA CYS A 46 -166.30 6.95 0.45
C CYS A 46 -167.14 6.19 1.49
N ARG A 47 -167.15 4.85 1.46
CA ARG A 47 -167.82 4.02 2.47
C ARG A 47 -167.09 4.07 3.82
N ASP A 48 -165.76 3.94 3.80
CA ASP A 48 -164.94 3.93 5.02
C ASP A 48 -164.84 5.32 5.64
N ALA A 49 -164.82 6.36 4.80
CA ALA A 49 -164.84 7.75 5.23
C ALA A 49 -166.16 8.13 5.91
N GLU A 50 -167.31 7.66 5.40
CA GLU A 50 -168.61 7.83 6.09
C GLU A 50 -168.65 7.04 7.40
N ALA A 51 -168.09 5.82 7.44
CA ALA A 51 -168.03 5.05 8.69
C ALA A 51 -167.21 5.76 9.77
N VAL A 52 -166.03 6.29 9.43
CA VAL A 52 -165.20 7.06 10.38
C VAL A 52 -165.88 8.37 10.79
N LEU A 53 -166.61 9.03 9.88
CA LEU A 53 -167.37 10.25 10.22
C LEU A 53 -168.62 9.94 11.07
N SER A 54 -169.31 8.83 10.82
CA SER A 54 -170.42 8.33 11.63
C SER A 54 -169.93 7.92 13.03
N ASP A 55 -168.76 7.28 13.14
CA ASP A 55 -168.12 6.97 14.41
C ASP A 55 -167.71 8.25 15.16
N ALA A 56 -167.14 9.24 14.45
CA ALA A 56 -166.76 10.53 15.03
C ALA A 56 -167.97 11.43 15.37
N GLU A 57 -169.09 11.33 14.65
CA GLU A 57 -170.36 12.00 14.98
C GLU A 57 -171.07 11.30 16.15
N SER A 58 -170.94 9.96 16.30
CA SER A 58 -171.44 9.24 17.49
C SER A 58 -170.75 9.66 18.80
N LEU A 59 -169.49 10.15 18.71
CA LEU A 59 -168.75 10.73 19.83
C LEU A 59 -169.19 12.17 20.18
N ARG A 60 -170.02 12.81 19.34
CA ARG A 60 -170.49 14.20 19.52
C ARG A 60 -171.93 14.32 20.04
N GLU A 61 -172.72 13.25 20.02
CA GLU A 61 -174.18 13.30 20.28
C GLU A 61 -174.63 12.54 21.54
N SER A 62 -173.71 12.18 22.44
CA SER A 62 -174.04 11.61 23.77
C SER A 62 -173.82 12.63 24.90
N ASP A 63 -174.92 13.33 25.26
CA ASP A 63 -175.08 14.03 26.54
C ASP A 63 -175.23 12.99 27.67
N THR A 64 -174.09 12.40 28.05
CA THR A 64 -173.98 11.54 29.24
C THR A 64 -172.86 12.07 30.10
N GLU A 65 -173.20 12.37 31.37
CA GLU A 65 -172.30 12.89 32.39
C GLU A 65 -170.95 12.16 32.40
N LEU A 66 -169.87 12.93 32.36
CA LEU A 66 -168.48 12.47 32.35
C LEU A 66 -168.18 11.68 33.63
N ASP A 67 -168.14 10.36 33.50
CA ASP A 67 -167.67 9.43 34.53
C ASP A 67 -166.16 9.18 34.36
N ASP A 68 -165.43 9.09 35.47
CA ASP A 68 -163.96 8.98 35.53
C ASP A 68 -163.40 7.80 34.72
N THR A 69 -164.23 6.78 34.48
CA THR A 69 -163.90 5.59 33.69
C THR A 69 -163.57 5.88 32.22
N ALA A 70 -164.22 6.86 31.58
CA ALA A 70 -164.00 7.20 30.18
C ALA A 70 -162.63 7.90 29.94
N VAL A 71 -162.17 8.70 30.91
CA VAL A 71 -160.85 9.35 30.87
C VAL A 71 -159.73 8.31 31.02
N THR A 72 -159.90 7.30 31.88
CA THR A 72 -158.98 6.15 31.96
C THR A 72 -158.92 5.32 30.68
N ALA A 73 -160.05 5.15 29.97
CA ALA A 73 -160.08 4.39 28.73
C ALA A 73 -159.31 5.09 27.59
N LEU A 74 -159.44 6.42 27.49
CA LEU A 74 -158.68 7.23 26.54
C LEU A 74 -157.19 7.28 26.90
N ALA A 75 -156.84 7.43 28.19
CA ALA A 75 -155.47 7.32 28.67
C ALA A 75 -154.85 5.96 28.31
N GLY A 76 -155.59 4.86 28.48
CA GLY A 76 -155.15 3.52 28.10
C GLY A 76 -155.05 3.26 26.60
N GLN A 77 -155.71 4.06 25.74
CA GLN A 77 -155.52 4.03 24.28
C GLN A 77 -154.33 4.87 23.82
N VAL A 78 -154.07 6.01 24.47
CA VAL A 78 -152.88 6.83 24.23
C VAL A 78 -151.61 6.12 24.70
N ASP A 79 -151.65 5.47 25.86
CA ASP A 79 -150.52 4.63 26.33
C ASP A 79 -150.28 3.44 25.39
N ARG A 80 -151.32 2.78 24.87
CA ARG A 80 -151.16 1.71 23.87
C ARG A 80 -150.50 2.16 22.56
N VAL A 81 -150.62 3.42 22.19
CA VAL A 81 -149.98 4.00 20.99
C VAL A 81 -148.59 4.56 21.29
N LEU A 82 -148.34 5.00 22.53
CA LEU A 82 -147.05 5.53 22.96
C LEU A 82 -146.07 4.43 23.45
N GLU A 83 -146.55 3.27 23.91
CA GLU A 83 -145.70 2.15 24.34
C GLU A 83 -144.74 1.66 23.24
N PRO A 84 -145.20 1.44 21.98
CA PRO A 84 -144.31 1.04 20.89
C PRO A 84 -143.31 2.15 20.51
N ALA A 85 -143.70 3.41 20.67
CA ALA A 85 -142.81 4.55 20.45
C ALA A 85 -141.75 4.67 21.57
N ARG A 86 -142.13 4.40 22.83
CA ARG A 86 -141.19 4.32 23.97
C ARG A 86 -140.20 3.17 23.78
N GLY A 87 -140.66 1.98 23.39
CA GLY A 87 -139.79 0.83 23.06
C GLY A 87 -138.86 1.07 21.87
N LEU A 88 -139.32 1.81 20.84
CA LEU A 88 -138.46 2.27 19.74
C LEU A 88 -137.40 3.26 20.21
N VAL A 89 -137.74 4.19 21.10
CA VAL A 89 -136.76 5.13 21.68
C VAL A 89 -135.74 4.38 22.52
N GLU A 90 -136.15 3.39 23.32
CA GLU A 90 -135.24 2.60 24.16
C GLU A 90 -134.30 1.71 23.33
N THR A 91 -134.82 1.08 22.27
CA THR A 91 -134.00 0.29 21.32
C THR A 91 -133.06 1.18 20.51
N LEU A 92 -133.50 2.35 20.03
CA LEU A 92 -132.62 3.32 19.37
C LEU A 92 -131.57 3.89 20.33
N THR A 93 -131.90 4.08 21.60
CA THR A 93 -130.94 4.50 22.62
C THR A 93 -129.93 3.40 22.89
N THR A 94 -130.36 2.14 22.95
CA THR A 94 -129.45 0.98 23.10
C THR A 94 -128.53 0.83 21.90
N LEU A 95 -129.08 0.92 20.68
CA LEU A 95 -128.30 0.90 19.45
C LEU A 95 -127.33 2.08 19.37
N ARG A 96 -127.74 3.27 19.82
CA ARG A 96 -126.84 4.43 19.93
C ARG A 96 -125.69 4.14 20.88
N HIS A 97 -125.95 3.64 22.09
CA HIS A 97 -124.89 3.29 23.03
C HIS A 97 -123.99 2.15 22.51
N GLN A 98 -124.54 1.17 21.79
CA GLN A 98 -123.76 0.11 21.15
C GLN A 98 -122.90 0.66 20.01
N LEU A 99 -123.41 1.59 19.20
CA LEU A 99 -122.64 2.29 18.17
C LEU A 99 -121.56 3.19 18.80
N GLU A 100 -121.87 3.92 19.86
CA GLU A 100 -120.90 4.73 20.62
C GLU A 100 -119.80 3.85 21.23
N ALA A 101 -120.15 2.71 21.82
CA ALA A 101 -119.19 1.77 22.39
C ALA A 101 -118.31 1.11 21.31
N THR A 102 -118.90 0.68 20.19
CA THR A 102 -118.15 0.05 19.09
C THR A 102 -117.26 1.05 18.35
N THR A 103 -117.72 2.30 18.16
CA THR A 103 -116.90 3.38 17.60
C THR A 103 -115.78 3.79 18.54
N ALA A 104 -116.04 3.89 19.85
CA ALA A 104 -115.00 4.14 20.85
C ALA A 104 -113.95 3.02 20.87
N ALA A 105 -114.36 1.75 20.81
CA ALA A 105 -113.45 0.60 20.73
C ALA A 105 -112.62 0.62 19.44
N ALA A 106 -113.25 0.85 18.28
CA ALA A 106 -112.55 0.92 17.00
C ALA A 106 -111.55 2.09 16.93
N LEU A 107 -111.89 3.25 17.53
CA LEU A 107 -110.97 4.38 17.65
C LEU A 107 -109.80 4.05 18.59
N ALA A 108 -110.06 3.39 19.72
CA ALA A 108 -109.01 2.95 20.64
C ALA A 108 -108.07 1.93 19.97
N GLU A 109 -108.60 0.97 19.21
CA GLU A 109 -107.81 0.00 18.44
C GLU A 109 -106.98 0.69 17.35
N ARG A 110 -107.56 1.65 16.62
CA ARG A 110 -106.83 2.45 15.63
C ARG A 110 -105.69 3.21 16.29
N ASP A 111 -105.96 3.89 17.40
CA ASP A 111 -104.96 4.70 18.09
C ASP A 111 -103.85 3.82 18.70
N ALA A 112 -104.18 2.64 19.20
CA ALA A 112 -103.20 1.63 19.62
C ALA A 112 -102.34 1.12 18.45
N ALA A 113 -102.94 0.81 17.31
CA ALA A 113 -102.22 0.39 16.11
C ALA A 113 -101.31 1.49 15.55
N LEU A 114 -101.74 2.76 15.64
CA LEU A 114 -100.89 3.91 15.28
C LEU A 114 -99.70 4.06 16.23
N ALA A 115 -99.92 3.89 17.55
CA ALA A 115 -98.85 3.94 18.54
C ALA A 115 -97.83 2.80 18.33
N GLU A 116 -98.29 1.57 18.06
CA GLU A 116 -97.42 0.42 17.76
C GLU A 116 -96.65 0.63 16.44
N ALA A 117 -97.30 1.17 15.40
CA ALA A 117 -96.63 1.52 14.16
C ALA A 117 -95.56 2.61 14.36
N ASP A 118 -95.81 3.60 15.23
CA ASP A 118 -94.83 4.61 15.63
C ASP A 118 -93.66 4.02 16.40
N GLU A 119 -93.91 3.10 17.33
CA GLU A 119 -92.87 2.38 18.07
C GLU A 119 -92.00 1.53 17.13
N HIS A 120 -92.61 0.78 16.20
CA HIS A 120 -91.88 0.06 15.16
C HIS A 120 -91.09 0.97 14.23
N ARG A 121 -91.61 2.17 13.89
CA ARG A 121 -90.84 3.18 13.14
C ARG A 121 -89.62 3.65 13.94
N ARG A 122 -89.78 3.92 15.25
CA ARG A 122 -88.67 4.31 16.13
C ARG A 122 -87.62 3.21 16.24
N HIS A 123 -88.02 1.96 16.47
CA HIS A 123 -87.08 0.84 16.55
C HIS A 123 -86.32 0.62 15.24
N ARG A 124 -86.99 0.72 14.08
CA ARG A 124 -86.30 0.66 12.79
C ARG A 124 -85.30 1.80 12.62
N GLY A 125 -85.68 3.03 12.97
CA GLY A 125 -84.78 4.17 12.92
C GLY A 125 -83.54 4.01 13.81
N LEU A 126 -83.71 3.46 15.03
CA LEU A 126 -82.59 3.16 15.91
C LEU A 126 -81.69 2.05 15.34
N ALA A 127 -82.27 0.96 14.83
CA ALA A 127 -81.50 -0.12 14.23
C ALA A 127 -80.76 0.31 12.95
N GLU A 128 -81.36 1.16 12.12
CA GLU A 128 -80.71 1.76 10.94
C GLU A 128 -79.57 2.70 11.34
N ALA A 129 -79.74 3.49 12.42
CA ALA A 129 -78.69 4.34 12.94
C ALA A 129 -77.51 3.53 13.51
N GLU A 130 -77.80 2.48 14.29
CA GLU A 130 -76.79 1.55 14.82
C GLU A 130 -76.05 0.81 13.69
N ALA A 131 -76.76 0.35 12.67
CA ALA A 131 -76.15 -0.30 11.50
C ALA A 131 -75.25 0.68 10.72
N THR A 132 -75.67 1.94 10.57
CA THR A 132 -74.86 2.99 9.94
C THR A 132 -73.59 3.26 10.74
N GLN A 133 -73.71 3.41 12.07
CA GLN A 133 -72.56 3.61 12.95
C GLN A 133 -71.59 2.42 12.92
N ALA A 134 -72.11 1.19 12.91
CA ALA A 134 -71.30 -0.01 12.82
C ALA A 134 -70.54 -0.09 11.48
N ALA A 135 -71.17 0.32 10.37
CA ALA A 135 -70.53 0.40 9.06
C ALA A 135 -69.41 1.47 9.05
N GLU A 136 -69.65 2.65 9.61
CA GLU A 136 -68.63 3.71 9.72
C GLU A 136 -67.42 3.27 10.55
N LEU A 137 -67.66 2.60 11.69
CA LEU A 137 -66.60 2.04 12.53
C LEU A 137 -65.82 0.93 11.81
N ALA A 138 -66.49 0.06 11.05
CA ALA A 138 -65.84 -0.98 10.26
C ALA A 138 -64.96 -0.37 9.15
N ASP A 139 -65.44 0.68 8.48
CA ASP A 139 -64.70 1.41 7.45
C ASP A 139 -63.48 2.14 8.03
N GLU A 140 -63.61 2.74 9.22
CA GLU A 140 -62.49 3.37 9.92
C GLU A 140 -61.45 2.34 10.39
N ALA A 141 -61.90 1.20 10.93
CA ALA A 141 -61.02 0.09 11.28
C ALA A 141 -60.29 -0.47 10.05
N GLY A 142 -60.99 -0.62 8.92
CA GLY A 142 -60.42 -1.04 7.64
C GLY A 142 -59.36 -0.08 7.11
N ARG A 143 -59.64 1.23 7.15
CA ARG A 143 -58.66 2.27 6.78
C ARG A 143 -57.43 2.26 7.70
N SER A 144 -57.63 2.07 8.99
CA SER A 144 -56.54 2.00 9.98
C SER A 144 -55.67 0.75 9.77
N ALA A 145 -56.28 -0.41 9.51
CA ALA A 145 -55.56 -1.64 9.20
C ALA A 145 -54.74 -1.50 7.90
N ALA A 146 -55.33 -0.94 6.85
CA ALA A 146 -54.63 -0.69 5.58
C ALA A 146 -53.46 0.30 5.75
N ALA A 147 -53.61 1.32 6.61
CA ALA A 147 -52.53 2.24 6.93
C ALA A 147 -51.40 1.55 7.71
N ALA A 148 -51.74 0.69 8.68
CA ALA A 148 -50.77 -0.09 9.44
C ALA A 148 -49.99 -1.08 8.54
N GLU A 149 -50.65 -1.75 7.59
CA GLU A 149 -49.98 -2.63 6.63
C GLU A 149 -49.02 -1.86 5.72
N LYS A 150 -49.43 -0.68 5.23
CA LYS A 150 -48.55 0.22 4.46
C LYS A 150 -47.35 0.68 5.29
N ALA A 151 -47.53 1.01 6.56
CA ALA A 151 -46.44 1.40 7.44
C ALA A 151 -45.48 0.23 7.71
N MET A 152 -46.00 -0.99 7.93
CA MET A 152 -45.18 -2.20 8.12
C MET A 152 -44.36 -2.53 6.88
N THR A 153 -44.97 -2.47 5.69
CA THR A 153 -44.24 -2.71 4.43
C THR A 153 -43.19 -1.64 4.15
N ALA A 154 -43.46 -0.36 4.47
CA ALA A 154 -42.47 0.71 4.40
C ALA A 154 -41.29 0.47 5.37
N ALA A 155 -41.57 0.12 6.63
CA ALA A 155 -40.54 -0.15 7.62
C ALA A 155 -39.64 -1.35 7.24
N VAL A 156 -40.21 -2.39 6.62
CA VAL A 156 -39.43 -3.52 6.09
C VAL A 156 -38.51 -3.06 4.96
N ARG A 157 -39.00 -2.25 4.02
CA ARG A 157 -38.19 -1.71 2.92
C ARG A 157 -37.05 -0.83 3.43
N GLU A 158 -37.31 0.04 4.41
CA GLU A 158 -36.29 0.89 5.03
C GLU A 158 -35.23 0.04 5.74
N ARG A 159 -35.64 -0.98 6.50
CA ARG A 159 -34.71 -1.91 7.15
C ARG A 159 -33.84 -2.64 6.14
N ASP A 160 -34.41 -3.11 5.04
CA ASP A 160 -33.67 -3.86 4.02
C ASP A 160 -32.73 -2.93 3.22
N ALA A 161 -33.14 -1.69 2.96
CA ALA A 161 -32.27 -0.65 2.39
C ALA A 161 -31.10 -0.32 3.33
N ALA A 162 -31.36 -0.16 4.64
CA ALA A 162 -30.32 0.07 5.64
C ALA A 162 -29.32 -1.10 5.72
N ARG A 163 -29.81 -2.35 5.67
CA ARG A 163 -28.96 -3.55 5.59
C ARG A 163 -28.18 -3.63 4.27
N GLY A 164 -28.73 -3.13 3.17
CA GLY A 164 -28.02 -2.96 1.90
C GLY A 164 -26.86 -1.99 2.05
N ALA A 165 -27.13 -0.77 2.51
CA ALA A 165 -26.13 0.27 2.73
C ALA A 165 -25.02 -0.15 3.71
N GLN A 166 -25.36 -0.90 4.77
CA GLN A 166 -24.36 -1.44 5.70
C GLN A 166 -23.41 -2.43 5.03
N ARG A 167 -23.93 -3.30 4.15
CA ARG A 167 -23.12 -4.26 3.39
C ARG A 167 -22.20 -3.55 2.40
N GLU A 168 -22.72 -2.56 1.67
CA GLU A 168 -21.92 -1.73 0.77
C GLU A 168 -20.82 -0.98 1.50
N ALA A 169 -21.15 -0.34 2.63
CA ALA A 169 -20.15 0.34 3.47
C ALA A 169 -19.09 -0.62 4.03
N HIS A 170 -19.46 -1.86 4.36
CA HIS A 170 -18.49 -2.87 4.80
C HIS A 170 -17.59 -3.33 3.65
N GLN A 171 -18.14 -3.56 2.45
CA GLN A 171 -17.35 -3.90 1.26
C GLN A 171 -16.37 -2.77 0.90
N GLU A 172 -16.81 -1.51 0.98
CA GLU A 172 -15.94 -0.38 0.70
C GLU A 172 -14.82 -0.26 1.73
N ARG A 173 -15.12 -0.46 3.03
CA ARG A 173 -14.08 -0.56 4.07
C ARG A 173 -13.07 -1.66 3.76
N GLN A 174 -13.53 -2.86 3.38
CA GLN A 174 -12.63 -3.96 3.01
C GLN A 174 -11.76 -3.61 1.79
N ARG A 175 -12.30 -2.90 0.79
CA ARG A 175 -11.51 -2.43 -0.37
C ARG A 175 -10.43 -1.44 0.06
N VAL A 176 -10.79 -0.45 0.87
CA VAL A 176 -9.85 0.55 1.38
C VAL A 176 -8.77 -0.10 2.27
N GLU A 177 -9.17 -1.01 3.16
CA GLU A 177 -8.24 -1.79 3.99
C GLU A 177 -7.30 -2.65 3.14
N GLY A 178 -7.83 -3.29 2.08
CA GLY A 178 -7.03 -4.04 1.11
C GLY A 178 -6.04 -3.16 0.34
N GLN A 179 -6.44 -1.95 -0.07
CA GLN A 179 -5.56 -0.97 -0.69
C GLN A 179 -4.46 -0.50 0.29
N LEU A 180 -4.80 -0.25 1.55
CA LEU A 180 -3.83 0.11 2.58
C LEU A 180 -2.84 -1.02 2.86
N ALA A 181 -3.29 -2.28 2.88
CA ALA A 181 -2.42 -3.44 3.00
C ALA A 181 -1.45 -3.52 1.80
N ALA A 182 -1.94 -3.36 0.58
CA ALA A 182 -1.11 -3.36 -0.63
C ALA A 182 -0.07 -2.22 -0.63
N ILE A 183 -0.43 -1.02 -0.16
CA ILE A 183 0.51 0.12 -0.01
C ILE A 183 1.58 -0.20 1.03
N ARG A 184 1.21 -0.82 2.17
CA ARG A 184 2.17 -1.24 3.20
C ARG A 184 3.14 -2.28 2.68
N ASP A 185 2.66 -3.24 1.90
CA ASP A 185 3.50 -4.28 1.28
C ASP A 185 4.46 -3.70 0.23
N GLU A 186 4.05 -2.70 -0.56
CA GLU A 186 4.96 -2.02 -1.48
C GLU A 186 5.98 -1.16 -0.72
N LEU A 187 5.57 -0.48 0.35
CA LEU A 187 6.49 0.28 1.21
C LEU A 187 7.56 -0.63 1.84
N ALA A 188 7.16 -1.82 2.32
CA ALA A 188 8.09 -2.82 2.84
C ALA A 188 9.09 -3.27 1.76
N ARG A 189 8.61 -3.57 0.55
CA ARG A 189 9.47 -3.93 -0.59
C ARG A 189 10.41 -2.81 -1.01
N VAL A 190 9.96 -1.55 -1.02
CA VAL A 190 10.81 -0.39 -1.31
C VAL A 190 11.88 -0.21 -0.24
N THR A 191 11.53 -0.41 1.03
CA THR A 191 12.47 -0.32 2.15
C THR A 191 13.55 -1.40 2.03
N GLU A 192 13.17 -2.66 1.75
CA GLU A 192 14.11 -3.76 1.52
C GLU A 192 15.06 -3.49 0.33
N ARG A 193 14.53 -2.94 -0.78
CA ARG A 193 15.35 -2.51 -1.93
C ARG A 193 16.33 -1.39 -1.52
N ALA A 194 15.89 -0.44 -0.70
CA ALA A 194 16.73 0.66 -0.23
C ALA A 194 17.85 0.17 0.71
N GLU A 195 17.54 -0.74 1.64
CA GLU A 195 18.52 -1.38 2.52
C GLU A 195 19.55 -2.19 1.72
N THR A 196 19.10 -2.95 0.73
CA THR A 196 19.99 -3.70 -0.18
C THR A 196 20.90 -2.76 -0.98
N ALA A 197 20.36 -1.65 -1.49
CA ALA A 197 21.14 -0.64 -2.20
C ALA A 197 22.17 0.05 -1.28
N ALA A 198 21.80 0.33 -0.02
CA ALA A 198 22.70 0.89 0.98
C ALA A 198 23.84 -0.08 1.32
N ALA A 199 23.55 -1.37 1.47
CA ALA A 199 24.55 -2.41 1.69
C ALA A 199 25.55 -2.49 0.52
N LEU A 200 25.07 -2.53 -0.73
CA LEU A 200 25.91 -2.51 -1.93
C LEU A 200 26.76 -1.23 -2.04
N ALA A 201 26.21 -0.08 -1.64
CA ALA A 201 26.98 1.16 -1.58
C ALA A 201 28.10 1.09 -0.53
N GLY A 202 27.84 0.49 0.64
CA GLY A 202 28.84 0.23 1.68
C GLY A 202 29.96 -0.71 1.23
N GLU A 203 29.61 -1.79 0.54
CA GLU A 203 30.58 -2.73 -0.07
C GLU A 203 31.48 -2.02 -1.09
N ARG A 204 30.88 -1.22 -1.99
CA ARG A 204 31.63 -0.43 -2.99
C ARG A 204 32.53 0.61 -2.35
N ALA A 205 32.06 1.29 -1.30
CA ALA A 205 32.89 2.26 -0.56
C ALA A 205 34.11 1.58 0.07
N THR A 206 33.92 0.37 0.62
CA THR A 206 35.02 -0.43 1.17
C THR A 206 36.01 -0.86 0.08
N ALA A 207 35.51 -1.35 -1.07
CA ALA A 207 36.35 -1.72 -2.21
C ALA A 207 37.14 -0.53 -2.76
N LEU A 208 36.51 0.65 -2.88
CA LEU A 208 37.19 1.88 -3.30
C LEU A 208 38.27 2.29 -2.30
N ALA A 209 38.03 2.17 -0.98
CA ALA A 209 39.03 2.45 0.04
C ALA A 209 40.23 1.52 -0.10
N THR A 210 40.01 0.22 -0.30
CA THR A 210 41.07 -0.77 -0.53
C THR A 210 41.89 -0.46 -1.79
N VAL A 211 41.24 -0.25 -2.93
CA VAL A 211 41.94 0.09 -4.19
C VAL A 211 42.70 1.41 -4.06
N THR A 212 42.17 2.38 -3.32
CA THR A 212 42.86 3.65 -3.06
C THR A 212 44.11 3.44 -2.21
N ALA A 213 44.05 2.57 -1.19
CA ALA A 213 45.20 2.21 -0.36
C ALA A 213 46.26 1.44 -1.17
N GLU A 214 45.86 0.50 -2.01
CA GLU A 214 46.75 -0.22 -2.94
C GLU A 214 47.42 0.73 -3.94
N LEU A 215 46.67 1.70 -4.48
CA LEU A 215 47.23 2.73 -5.36
C LEU A 215 48.24 3.63 -4.63
N ALA A 216 48.00 3.97 -3.36
CA ALA A 216 48.97 4.71 -2.56
C ALA A 216 50.25 3.89 -2.31
N ALA A 217 50.11 2.63 -1.91
CA ALA A 217 51.25 1.74 -1.67
C ALA A 217 52.08 1.48 -2.94
N THR A 218 51.43 1.31 -4.10
CA THR A 218 52.13 1.15 -5.38
C THR A 218 52.87 2.42 -5.83
N ARG A 219 52.32 3.61 -5.52
CA ARG A 219 53.01 4.89 -5.76
C ARG A 219 54.25 5.02 -4.88
N GLU A 220 54.14 4.71 -3.60
CA GLU A 220 55.27 4.73 -2.66
C GLU A 220 56.37 3.74 -3.12
N ALA A 221 56.01 2.50 -3.46
CA ALA A 221 56.96 1.52 -3.98
C ALA A 221 57.66 1.99 -5.28
N LEU A 222 56.94 2.70 -6.16
CA LEU A 222 57.52 3.27 -7.38
C LEU A 222 58.48 4.42 -7.07
N GLU A 223 58.18 5.26 -6.08
CA GLU A 223 59.07 6.33 -5.63
C GLU A 223 60.35 5.77 -5.00
N ASP A 224 60.22 4.73 -4.18
CA ASP A 224 61.36 3.98 -3.62
C ASP A 224 62.24 3.39 -4.72
N GLU A 225 61.66 2.74 -5.74
CA GLU A 225 62.41 2.20 -6.86
C GLU A 225 63.12 3.29 -7.68
N ARG A 226 62.46 4.43 -7.90
CA ARG A 226 63.10 5.59 -8.52
C ARG A 226 64.26 6.09 -7.68
N GLY A 227 64.11 6.12 -6.35
CA GLY A 227 65.18 6.43 -5.40
C GLY A 227 66.37 5.47 -5.52
N ARG A 228 66.10 4.15 -5.51
CA ARG A 228 67.12 3.10 -5.71
C ARG A 228 67.84 3.25 -7.04
N SER A 229 67.09 3.49 -8.12
CA SER A 229 67.63 3.69 -9.47
C SER A 229 68.57 4.91 -9.51
N ARG A 230 68.14 6.06 -8.99
CA ARG A 230 69.00 7.28 -8.90
C ARG A 230 70.27 7.01 -8.09
N ALA A 231 70.16 6.31 -6.96
CA ALA A 231 71.32 5.95 -6.14
C ALA A 231 72.25 4.95 -6.85
N ALA A 232 71.72 4.04 -7.67
CA ALA A 232 72.52 3.15 -8.51
C ALA A 232 73.24 3.93 -9.63
N THR A 233 72.55 4.86 -10.32
CA THR A 233 73.15 5.75 -11.32
C THR A 233 74.30 6.57 -10.72
N SER A 234 74.09 7.23 -9.58
CA SER A 234 75.15 8.00 -8.91
C SER A 234 76.35 7.13 -8.50
N ARG A 235 76.12 5.88 -8.07
CA ARG A 235 77.21 4.93 -7.79
C ARG A 235 77.97 4.51 -9.05
N ALA A 236 77.27 4.34 -10.17
CA ALA A 236 77.88 4.03 -11.46
C ALA A 236 78.74 5.20 -11.95
N GLU A 237 78.22 6.43 -11.94
CA GLU A 237 78.96 7.65 -12.27
C GLU A 237 80.20 7.82 -11.38
N ALA A 238 80.07 7.58 -10.06
CA ALA A 238 81.22 7.63 -9.14
C ALA A 238 82.22 6.48 -9.36
N ALA A 239 81.79 5.33 -9.87
CA ALA A 239 82.70 4.24 -10.24
C ALA A 239 83.43 4.56 -11.54
N GLU A 240 82.75 5.13 -12.53
CA GLU A 240 83.31 5.59 -13.80
C GLU A 240 84.36 6.69 -13.57
N ALA A 241 84.05 7.73 -12.78
CA ALA A 241 85.01 8.77 -12.42
C ALA A 241 86.26 8.21 -11.69
N ARG A 242 86.09 7.17 -10.86
CA ARG A 242 87.24 6.48 -10.22
C ARG A 242 88.05 5.65 -11.21
N ALA A 243 87.39 5.03 -12.19
CA ALA A 243 88.05 4.29 -13.25
C ALA A 243 88.85 5.25 -14.15
N GLU A 244 88.27 6.37 -14.57
CA GLU A 244 88.95 7.44 -15.32
C GLU A 244 90.16 7.97 -14.55
N ALA A 245 89.99 8.31 -13.26
CA ALA A 245 91.10 8.76 -12.42
C ALA A 245 92.21 7.71 -12.27
N THR A 246 91.86 6.43 -12.26
CA THR A 246 92.83 5.33 -12.22
C THR A 246 93.55 5.18 -13.56
N ALA A 247 92.83 5.26 -14.68
CA ALA A 247 93.41 5.28 -16.01
C ALA A 247 94.40 6.44 -16.16
N SER A 248 94.03 7.67 -15.81
CA SER A 248 94.95 8.81 -15.85
C SER A 248 96.19 8.63 -14.95
N ARG A 249 96.07 7.94 -13.81
CA ARG A 249 97.22 7.61 -12.95
C ARG A 249 98.12 6.56 -13.58
N LEU A 250 97.55 5.57 -14.27
CA LEU A 250 98.29 4.57 -15.03
C LEU A 250 99.01 5.22 -16.20
N ASP A 251 98.35 6.06 -17.00
CA ASP A 251 98.96 6.81 -18.10
C ASP A 251 100.13 7.68 -17.58
N ALA A 252 99.94 8.36 -16.44
CA ALA A 252 101.00 9.14 -15.82
C ALA A 252 102.14 8.28 -15.24
N ALA A 253 101.85 7.05 -14.81
CA ALA A 253 102.86 6.10 -14.35
C ALA A 253 103.65 5.49 -15.52
N GLU A 254 102.96 5.18 -16.62
CA GLU A 254 103.56 4.74 -17.88
C GLU A 254 104.49 5.81 -18.45
N ALA A 255 104.04 7.07 -18.56
CA ALA A 255 104.88 8.18 -18.99
C ALA A 255 106.12 8.37 -18.08
N ARG A 256 105.97 8.15 -16.76
CA ARG A 256 107.11 8.17 -15.82
C ARG A 256 108.05 6.97 -16.04
N ALA A 257 107.52 5.79 -16.31
CA ALA A 257 108.28 4.57 -16.57
C ALA A 257 109.04 4.69 -17.91
N GLU A 258 108.42 5.20 -18.96
CA GLU A 258 109.07 5.51 -20.24
C GLU A 258 110.18 6.56 -20.05
N SER A 259 109.91 7.63 -19.30
CA SER A 259 110.93 8.64 -18.97
C SER A 259 112.10 8.04 -18.17
N ALA A 260 111.82 7.17 -17.20
CA ALA A 260 112.86 6.46 -16.43
C ALA A 260 113.64 5.46 -17.30
N GLY A 261 112.96 4.75 -18.20
CA GLY A 261 113.56 3.86 -19.19
C GLY A 261 114.51 4.64 -20.11
N GLY A 262 114.07 5.77 -20.66
CA GLY A 262 114.92 6.65 -21.47
C GLY A 262 116.14 7.17 -20.70
N LYS A 263 116.00 7.49 -19.41
CA LYS A 263 117.14 7.87 -18.54
C LYS A 263 118.08 6.69 -18.28
N LEU A 264 117.56 5.49 -18.07
CA LEU A 264 118.37 4.27 -17.88
C LEU A 264 119.12 3.90 -19.15
N ASP A 265 118.48 4.01 -20.31
CA ASP A 265 119.13 3.78 -21.60
C ASP A 265 120.24 4.82 -21.85
N ALA A 266 119.99 6.10 -21.57
CA ALA A 266 121.02 7.14 -21.61
C ALA A 266 122.19 6.84 -20.66
N ALA A 267 121.90 6.49 -19.41
CA ALA A 267 122.92 6.11 -18.43
C ALA A 267 123.67 4.83 -18.84
N ARG A 268 123.01 3.88 -19.52
CA ARG A 268 123.63 2.68 -20.05
C ARG A 268 124.56 3.01 -21.20
N VAL A 269 124.18 3.91 -22.10
CA VAL A 269 125.04 4.42 -23.17
C VAL A 269 126.28 5.08 -22.55
N GLU A 270 126.09 6.01 -21.60
CA GLU A 270 127.20 6.66 -20.88
C GLU A 270 128.11 5.64 -20.17
N LEU A 271 127.54 4.62 -19.52
CA LEU A 271 128.31 3.55 -18.87
C LEU A 271 129.08 2.72 -19.90
N THR A 272 128.50 2.40 -21.05
CA THR A 272 129.21 1.68 -22.11
C THR A 272 130.32 2.51 -22.72
N GLU A 273 130.12 3.81 -22.91
CA GLU A 273 131.16 4.75 -23.35
C GLU A 273 132.28 4.88 -22.32
N ALA A 274 131.94 4.97 -21.03
CA ALA A 274 132.92 4.98 -19.95
C ALA A 274 133.69 3.64 -19.87
N ALA A 275 133.02 2.51 -20.05
CA ALA A 275 133.64 1.18 -20.04
C ALA A 275 134.56 0.97 -21.26
N THR A 276 134.18 1.43 -22.44
CA THR A 276 135.05 1.37 -23.64
C THR A 276 136.26 2.29 -23.49
N ALA A 277 136.08 3.50 -22.94
CA ALA A 277 137.17 4.40 -22.61
C ALA A 277 138.13 3.80 -21.57
N HIS A 278 137.60 3.17 -20.51
CA HIS A 278 138.40 2.51 -19.49
C HIS A 278 139.17 1.30 -20.05
N ARG A 279 138.54 0.52 -20.93
CA ARG A 279 139.19 -0.61 -21.62
C ARG A 279 140.32 -0.13 -22.55
N ALA A 280 140.08 0.93 -23.31
CA ALA A 280 141.11 1.56 -24.14
C ALA A 280 142.30 2.04 -23.29
N ALA A 281 142.05 2.65 -22.13
CA ALA A 281 143.10 3.07 -21.19
C ALA A 281 143.90 1.87 -20.63
N LEU A 282 143.25 0.75 -20.32
CA LEU A 282 143.92 -0.47 -19.87
C LEU A 282 144.79 -1.10 -20.97
N ASP A 283 144.31 -1.13 -22.21
CA ASP A 283 145.07 -1.66 -23.34
C ASP A 283 146.30 -0.78 -23.65
N GLN A 284 146.15 0.55 -23.51
CA GLN A 284 147.27 1.49 -23.62
C GLN A 284 148.31 1.30 -22.51
N ALA A 285 147.86 1.08 -21.27
CA ALA A 285 148.74 0.78 -20.14
C ALA A 285 149.51 -0.54 -20.34
N ARG A 286 148.84 -1.58 -20.85
CA ARG A 286 149.46 -2.87 -21.17
C ARG A 286 150.53 -2.74 -22.26
N ALA A 287 150.24 -2.06 -23.36
CA ALA A 287 151.22 -1.79 -24.40
C ALA A 287 152.46 -1.04 -23.86
N GLY A 288 152.24 -0.07 -22.97
CA GLY A 288 153.33 0.65 -22.29
C GLY A 288 154.12 -0.19 -21.27
N PHE A 289 153.56 -1.28 -20.75
CA PHE A 289 154.27 -2.25 -19.91
C PHE A 289 155.09 -3.22 -20.75
N ASP A 290 154.52 -3.75 -21.84
CA ASP A 290 155.20 -4.68 -22.75
C ASP A 290 156.43 -4.04 -23.39
N GLN A 291 156.33 -2.76 -23.78
CA GLN A 291 157.46 -2.01 -24.32
C GLN A 291 158.61 -1.86 -23.31
N ARG A 292 158.30 -1.59 -22.03
CA ARG A 292 159.31 -1.49 -20.97
C ARG A 292 159.99 -2.83 -20.67
N LEU A 293 159.27 -3.94 -20.83
CA LEU A 293 159.82 -5.29 -20.67
C LEU A 293 160.84 -5.63 -21.76
N VAL A 294 160.57 -5.24 -23.01
CA VAL A 294 161.50 -5.43 -24.14
C VAL A 294 162.78 -4.60 -23.95
N GLU A 295 162.64 -3.34 -23.50
CA GLU A 295 163.79 -2.47 -23.20
C GLU A 295 164.67 -3.02 -22.06
N LEU A 296 164.05 -3.58 -21.01
CA LEU A 296 164.75 -4.23 -19.90
C LEU A 296 165.50 -5.50 -20.34
N GLN A 297 164.90 -6.33 -21.20
CA GLN A 297 165.53 -7.53 -21.74
C GLN A 297 166.73 -7.20 -22.62
N ALA A 298 166.63 -6.18 -23.48
CA ALA A 298 167.75 -5.72 -24.31
C ALA A 298 168.92 -5.20 -23.46
N GLY A 299 168.65 -4.44 -22.39
CA GLY A 299 169.68 -3.99 -21.44
C GLY A 299 170.36 -5.14 -20.69
N HIS A 300 169.60 -6.17 -20.32
CA HIS A 300 170.12 -7.35 -19.64
C HIS A 300 171.07 -8.17 -20.54
N GLU A 301 170.70 -8.40 -21.80
CA GLU A 301 171.55 -9.13 -22.77
C GLU A 301 172.86 -8.42 -23.10
N GLN A 302 172.86 -7.09 -23.08
CA GLN A 302 174.07 -6.28 -23.29
C GLN A 302 175.02 -6.37 -22.10
N THR A 303 174.47 -6.42 -20.88
CA THR A 303 175.26 -6.54 -19.64
C THR A 303 175.92 -7.93 -19.52
N VAL A 304 175.20 -8.99 -19.90
CA VAL A 304 175.72 -10.36 -19.89
C VAL A 304 176.87 -10.55 -20.89
N ARG A 305 176.78 -9.94 -22.08
CA ARG A 305 177.87 -9.98 -23.08
C ARG A 305 179.14 -9.28 -22.58
N SER A 306 179.00 -8.13 -21.93
CA SER A 306 180.12 -7.38 -21.33
C SER A 306 180.81 -8.14 -20.18
N MET A 307 180.05 -8.84 -19.35
CA MET A 307 180.61 -9.69 -18.29
C MET A 307 181.32 -10.92 -18.83
N HIS A 308 180.87 -11.48 -19.95
CA HIS A 308 181.50 -12.67 -20.53
C HIS A 308 182.88 -12.36 -21.12
N GLU A 309 183.06 -11.21 -21.77
CA GLU A 309 184.37 -10.75 -22.29
C GLU A 309 185.39 -10.44 -21.18
N THR A 310 184.95 -9.92 -20.04
CA THR A 310 185.83 -9.60 -18.90
C THR A 310 186.31 -10.86 -18.17
N ALA A 311 185.48 -11.90 -18.08
CA ALA A 311 185.83 -13.17 -17.46
C ALA A 311 186.88 -13.99 -18.26
N THR A 312 186.83 -13.95 -19.60
CA THR A 312 187.81 -14.66 -20.46
C THR A 312 189.20 -14.03 -20.40
N ASN A 313 189.29 -12.71 -20.31
CA ASN A 313 190.58 -12.00 -20.22
C ASN A 313 191.27 -12.21 -18.86
N LEU A 314 190.52 -12.19 -17.73
CA LEU A 314 191.11 -12.49 -16.42
C LEU A 314 191.61 -13.94 -16.29
N GLY A 315 190.93 -14.89 -16.94
CA GLY A 315 191.33 -16.31 -16.94
C GLY A 315 192.63 -16.57 -17.71
N ALA A 316 192.96 -15.75 -18.71
CA ALA A 316 194.21 -15.84 -19.45
C ALA A 316 195.40 -15.32 -18.65
N GLU A 317 195.24 -14.24 -17.89
CA GLU A 317 196.31 -13.63 -17.09
C GLU A 317 196.70 -14.47 -15.87
N LEU A 318 195.73 -15.10 -15.19
CA LEU A 318 196.00 -15.93 -13.99
C LEU A 318 196.84 -17.19 -14.28
N ARG A 319 196.72 -17.77 -15.48
CA ARG A 319 197.54 -18.93 -15.91
C ARG A 319 199.00 -18.56 -16.22
N GLY A 320 199.26 -17.31 -16.62
CA GLY A 320 200.61 -16.81 -16.88
C GLY A 320 201.42 -16.45 -15.63
N CYS A 321 200.76 -16.18 -14.51
CA CYS A 321 201.41 -15.83 -13.24
C CYS A 321 201.76 -17.06 -12.39
N THR A 322 200.96 -18.13 -12.44
CA THR A 322 201.21 -19.37 -11.67
C THR A 322 202.44 -20.13 -12.16
N ALA A 323 202.65 -20.24 -13.47
CA ALA A 323 203.81 -20.96 -14.01
C ALA A 323 205.18 -20.29 -13.73
N ARG A 324 205.20 -18.98 -13.43
CA ARG A 324 206.42 -18.24 -13.09
C ARG A 324 206.82 -18.37 -11.61
N ALA A 325 205.86 -18.62 -10.72
CA ALA A 325 206.11 -18.84 -9.30
C ALA A 325 206.77 -20.22 -9.03
N ASP A 326 206.32 -21.27 -9.72
CA ASP A 326 206.79 -22.64 -9.51
C ASP A 326 208.24 -22.91 -9.95
N VAL A 327 208.83 -22.02 -10.76
CA VAL A 327 210.23 -22.08 -11.20
C VAL A 327 211.16 -21.38 -10.20
N ALA A 328 210.71 -20.27 -9.60
CA ALA A 328 211.47 -19.53 -8.61
C ALA A 328 211.59 -20.28 -7.27
N GLU A 329 210.56 -21.04 -6.89
CA GLU A 329 210.52 -21.78 -5.62
C GLU A 329 211.49 -22.98 -5.60
N ARG A 330 211.72 -23.62 -6.76
CA ARG A 330 212.63 -24.77 -6.88
C ARG A 330 214.12 -24.41 -6.85
N GLU A 331 214.49 -23.22 -7.32
CA GLU A 331 215.87 -22.75 -7.28
C GLU A 331 216.27 -22.26 -5.87
N LEU A 332 215.32 -21.66 -5.12
CA LEU A 332 215.58 -21.20 -3.75
C LEU A 332 215.83 -22.36 -2.77
N ALA A 333 215.12 -23.48 -2.93
CA ALA A 333 215.26 -24.66 -2.06
C ALA A 333 216.63 -25.34 -2.17
N LYS A 334 217.27 -25.29 -3.36
CA LYS A 334 218.59 -25.91 -3.57
C LYS A 334 219.73 -25.11 -2.94
N VAL A 335 219.64 -23.78 -2.93
CA VAL A 335 220.66 -22.91 -2.34
C VAL A 335 220.66 -23.00 -0.81
N VAL A 336 219.48 -23.17 -0.18
CA VAL A 336 219.34 -23.32 1.28
C VAL A 336 219.87 -24.67 1.79
N ALA A 337 219.82 -25.73 0.98
CA ALA A 337 220.32 -27.05 1.38
C ALA A 337 221.86 -27.12 1.43
N VAL A 338 222.57 -26.41 0.54
CA VAL A 338 224.04 -26.44 0.46
C VAL A 338 224.71 -25.64 1.60
N LEU A 339 223.99 -24.67 2.19
CA LEU A 339 224.54 -23.78 3.22
C LEU A 339 224.46 -24.34 4.66
N ARG A 340 223.82 -25.49 4.90
CA ARG A 340 223.64 -26.06 6.26
C ARG A 340 224.75 -27.00 6.75
N ASP A 341 225.60 -27.53 5.88
CA ASP A 341 226.56 -28.60 6.23
C ASP A 341 228.03 -28.15 6.40
N ILE A 342 228.30 -26.84 6.54
CA ILE A 342 229.66 -26.31 6.73
C ILE A 342 229.86 -25.89 8.21
N PRO A 343 230.73 -26.59 8.98
CA PRO A 343 230.78 -26.44 10.45
C PRO A 343 231.67 -25.31 10.99
N GLU A 344 232.12 -24.37 10.15
CA GLU A 344 232.74 -23.11 10.60
C GLU A 344 232.22 -21.93 9.77
N LEU A 345 231.00 -21.47 10.06
CA LEU A 345 230.46 -20.26 9.47
C LEU A 345 230.55 -19.09 10.47
N PRO A 346 231.14 -17.94 10.07
CA PRO A 346 231.29 -16.77 10.93
C PRO A 346 229.94 -16.31 11.50
N ALA A 347 229.94 -15.79 12.73
CA ALA A 347 228.75 -15.40 13.50
C ALA A 347 227.76 -14.44 12.78
N GLN A 348 228.13 -13.88 11.63
CA GLN A 348 227.26 -13.04 10.78
C GLN A 348 226.37 -13.85 9.82
N VAL A 349 226.64 -15.13 9.53
CA VAL A 349 225.85 -15.95 8.59
C VAL A 349 224.76 -16.77 9.30
N THR A 350 224.93 -17.13 10.58
CA THR A 350 223.91 -17.84 11.37
C THR A 350 222.66 -17.00 11.67
N ALA A 351 222.76 -15.66 11.58
CA ALA A 351 221.64 -14.76 11.84
C ALA A 351 220.61 -14.68 10.69
N LEU A 352 220.95 -15.16 9.48
CA LEU A 352 220.09 -15.08 8.28
C LEU A 352 219.42 -16.42 7.90
N LEU A 353 219.60 -17.49 8.70
CA LEU A 353 219.07 -18.84 8.44
C LEU A 353 217.98 -19.29 9.44
N LYS A 354 217.43 -18.35 10.21
CA LYS A 354 216.11 -18.48 10.86
C LYS A 354 215.10 -17.68 10.06
#